data_AF-A0A8X6RC82-F1
#
_entry.id   AF-A0A8X6RC82-F1
#
_cell.length_a   1.000
_cell.length_b   1.000
_cell.length_c   1.000
_cell.angle_alpha   90.00
_cell.angle_beta   90.00
_cell.angle_gamma   90.00
#
_symmetry.space_group_name_H-M   'P 1'
#
loop_
_entity.id
_entity.type
_entity.pdbx_description
1 polymer ?
#
loop_
_entity_poly.entity_id
_entity_poly.type
_entity_poly.pdbx_seq_one_letter_code
_entity_poly.pdbx_strand_id
1 'polypeptide(L)'
;MEDIKRSLRTSHKSKSNSTIRSIFGTKYQPGEDVGIFISRVKTAATRLQEAGHKLDDLYIGFQLIRWLPQEFQSTVQQIYRWKEEDFRVVKIEAELILEANRLQLMKQELEKAENAYLSSFTSKNSKTLPGAAAHGDPNGKND
;
A
#
# COMPACT_ATOMS: atom_id res chain seq x y z
N MET A 1 -44.76 -5.62 -29.13
CA MET A 1 -43.47 -6.33 -29.37
C MET A 1 -42.27 -5.39 -29.34
N GLU A 2 -42.34 -4.19 -29.94
CA GLU A 2 -41.20 -3.26 -29.96
C GLU A 2 -40.88 -2.61 -28.61
N ASP A 3 -41.87 -2.36 -27.75
CA ASP A 3 -41.65 -1.77 -26.41
C ASP A 3 -40.91 -2.70 -25.46
N ILE A 4 -41.17 -4.01 -25.57
CA ILE A 4 -40.47 -5.05 -24.78
C ILE A 4 -39.00 -5.12 -25.19
N LYS A 5 -38.70 -5.10 -26.49
CA LYS A 5 -37.32 -5.07 -27.00
C LYS A 5 -36.59 -3.80 -26.59
N ARG A 6 -37.29 -2.65 -26.58
CA ARG A 6 -36.72 -1.36 -26.18
C ARG A 6 -36.41 -1.32 -24.68
N SER A 7 -37.31 -1.81 -23.83
CA SER A 7 -37.14 -1.92 -22.38
C SER A 7 -36.03 -2.90 -21.97
N LEU A 8 -35.93 -4.05 -22.65
CA LEU A 8 -34.82 -4.98 -22.45
C LEU A 8 -33.49 -4.34 -22.84
N ARG A 9 -33.43 -3.62 -23.97
CA ARG A 9 -32.21 -2.95 -24.45
C ARG A 9 -31.77 -1.82 -23.50
N THR A 10 -32.68 -1.04 -22.95
CA THR A 10 -32.36 0.01 -21.97
C THR A 10 -31.95 -0.57 -20.63
N SER A 11 -32.61 -1.63 -20.15
CA SER A 11 -32.24 -2.32 -18.92
C SER A 11 -30.84 -2.94 -18.99
N HIS A 12 -30.50 -3.59 -20.11
CA HIS A 12 -29.14 -4.11 -20.33
C HIS A 12 -28.12 -2.97 -20.35
N LYS A 13 -28.34 -1.92 -21.14
CA LYS A 13 -27.43 -0.75 -21.19
C LYS A 13 -27.21 -0.10 -19.83
N SER A 14 -28.27 0.05 -19.03
CA SER A 14 -28.17 0.62 -17.68
C SER A 14 -27.36 -0.26 -16.73
N LYS A 15 -27.53 -1.59 -16.78
CA LYS A 15 -26.75 -2.55 -15.99
C LYS A 15 -25.28 -2.61 -16.43
N SER A 16 -25.00 -2.52 -17.73
CA SER A 16 -23.63 -2.42 -18.26
C SER A 16 -22.95 -1.14 -17.76
N ASN A 17 -23.63 -0.01 -17.85
CA ASN A 17 -23.08 1.29 -17.44
C ASN A 17 -22.84 1.38 -15.93
N SER A 18 -23.72 0.81 -15.10
CA SER A 18 -23.51 0.77 -13.65
C SER A 18 -22.31 -0.11 -13.28
N THR A 19 -22.15 -1.25 -13.94
CA THR A 19 -21.08 -2.21 -13.66
C THR A 19 -19.72 -1.69 -14.14
N ILE A 20 -19.65 -1.08 -15.32
CA ILE A 20 -18.43 -0.43 -15.83
C ILE A 20 -18.00 0.71 -14.89
N ARG A 21 -18.94 1.55 -14.45
CA ARG A 21 -18.66 2.64 -13.52
C ARG A 21 -18.14 2.14 -12.17
N SER A 22 -18.53 0.94 -11.73
CA SER A 22 -18.02 0.31 -10.52
C SER A 22 -16.53 -0.04 -10.60
N ILE A 23 -16.03 -0.51 -11.75
CA ILE A 23 -14.59 -0.80 -11.93
C ILE A 23 -13.79 0.49 -11.92
N PHE A 24 -14.16 1.46 -12.75
CA PHE A 24 -13.41 2.72 -12.86
C PHE A 24 -13.51 3.59 -11.60
N GLY A 25 -14.54 3.36 -10.77
CA GLY A 25 -14.67 3.94 -9.44
C GLY A 25 -13.79 3.29 -8.37
N THR A 26 -13.16 2.15 -8.63
CA THR A 26 -12.30 1.44 -7.67
C THR A 26 -10.96 2.15 -7.59
N LYS A 27 -10.87 3.10 -6.67
CA LYS A 27 -9.64 3.82 -6.34
C LYS A 27 -8.96 3.20 -5.12
N TYR A 28 -7.64 3.33 -5.08
CA TYR A 28 -6.86 3.06 -3.88
C TYR A 28 -7.38 3.92 -2.72
N GLN A 29 -7.53 3.33 -1.53
CA GLN A 29 -7.94 4.06 -0.34
C GLN A 29 -6.72 4.34 0.57
N PRO A 30 -6.61 5.53 1.17
CA PRO A 30 -5.52 5.82 2.11
C PRO A 30 -5.46 4.79 3.24
N GLY A 31 -4.28 4.21 3.47
CA GLY A 31 -4.06 3.18 4.50
C GLY A 31 -4.48 1.76 4.10
N GLU A 32 -4.99 1.55 2.88
CA GLU A 32 -5.32 0.22 2.36
C GLU A 32 -4.04 -0.53 1.95
N ASP A 33 -4.00 -1.84 2.20
CA ASP A 33 -2.95 -2.70 1.68
C ASP A 33 -3.05 -2.82 0.14
N VAL A 34 -1.91 -2.82 -0.56
CA VAL A 34 -1.90 -2.86 -2.03
C VAL A 34 -2.56 -4.14 -2.56
N GLY A 35 -2.40 -5.27 -1.87
CA GLY A 35 -2.99 -6.54 -2.24
C GLY A 35 -4.52 -6.52 -2.12
N ILE A 36 -5.05 -5.83 -1.12
CA ILE A 36 -6.51 -5.59 -0.97
C ILE A 36 -7.02 -4.75 -2.15
N PHE A 37 -6.32 -3.66 -2.49
CA PHE A 37 -6.69 -2.81 -3.62
C PHE A 37 -6.70 -3.61 -4.94
N ILE A 38 -5.63 -4.36 -5.22
CA ILE A 38 -5.53 -5.23 -6.41
C ILE A 38 -6.69 -6.24 -6.45
N SER A 39 -6.98 -6.88 -5.32
CA SER A 39 -8.07 -7.85 -5.18
C SER A 39 -9.43 -7.24 -5.49
N ARG A 40 -9.69 -5.99 -5.05
CA ARG A 40 -10.94 -5.27 -5.35
C ARG A 40 -11.08 -5.00 -6.85
N VAL A 41 -10.01 -4.52 -7.50
CA VAL A 41 -10.02 -4.26 -8.95
C VAL A 41 -10.29 -5.55 -9.73
N LYS A 42 -9.58 -6.64 -9.40
CA LYS A 42 -9.78 -7.96 -10.05
C LYS A 42 -11.19 -8.50 -9.81
N THR A 43 -11.70 -8.42 -8.59
CA THR A 43 -13.08 -8.84 -8.26
C THR A 43 -14.10 -8.05 -9.07
N ALA A 44 -13.90 -6.74 -9.24
CA ALA A 44 -14.79 -5.91 -10.04
C ALA A 44 -14.72 -6.29 -11.54
N ALA A 45 -13.52 -6.61 -12.06
CA ALA A 45 -13.33 -7.12 -13.42
C ALA A 45 -14.03 -8.47 -13.64
N THR A 46 -13.89 -9.43 -12.71
CA THR A 46 -14.57 -10.72 -12.78
C THR A 46 -16.10 -10.56 -12.81
N ARG A 47 -16.66 -9.71 -11.94
CA ARG A 47 -18.12 -9.44 -11.93
C ARG A 47 -18.61 -8.85 -13.26
N LEU A 48 -17.80 -7.99 -13.88
CA LEU A 48 -18.14 -7.42 -15.18
C LEU A 48 -18.09 -8.48 -16.29
N GLN A 49 -17.10 -9.38 -16.25
CA GLN A 49 -17.03 -10.53 -17.14
C GLN A 49 -18.24 -11.47 -16.98
N GLU A 50 -18.63 -11.79 -15.75
CA GLU A 50 -19.83 -12.59 -15.43
C GLU A 50 -21.12 -11.93 -15.94
N ALA A 51 -21.17 -10.59 -15.97
CA ALA A 51 -22.28 -9.83 -16.56
C ALA A 51 -22.25 -9.78 -18.10
N GLY A 52 -21.32 -10.48 -18.77
CA GLY A 52 -21.18 -10.52 -20.23
C GLY A 52 -20.33 -9.40 -20.82
N HIS A 53 -19.60 -8.66 -19.99
CA HIS A 53 -18.77 -7.53 -20.40
C HIS A 53 -17.29 -7.82 -20.11
N LYS A 54 -16.64 -8.63 -20.95
CA LYS A 54 -15.21 -8.90 -20.79
C LYS A 54 -14.41 -7.61 -20.97
N LEU A 55 -13.56 -7.30 -19.99
CA LEU A 55 -12.62 -6.19 -20.06
C LEU A 55 -11.26 -6.69 -20.55
N ASP A 56 -10.56 -5.87 -21.33
CA ASP A 56 -9.19 -6.16 -21.76
C ASP A 56 -8.24 -6.09 -20.56
N ASP A 57 -7.24 -6.98 -20.53
CA ASP A 57 -6.16 -6.97 -19.55
C ASP A 57 -5.43 -5.62 -19.55
N LEU A 58 -5.35 -4.95 -20.69
CA LEU A 58 -4.82 -3.60 -20.82
C LEU A 58 -5.53 -2.61 -19.89
N TYR A 59 -6.87 -2.61 -19.90
CA TYR A 59 -7.67 -1.70 -19.06
C TYR A 59 -7.56 -2.05 -17.57
N ILE A 60 -7.50 -3.35 -17.24
CA ILE A 60 -7.32 -3.80 -15.87
C ILE A 60 -5.94 -3.35 -15.35
N GLY A 61 -4.88 -3.56 -16.14
CA GLY A 61 -3.53 -3.13 -15.81
C GLY A 61 -3.43 -1.61 -15.59
N PHE A 62 -4.04 -0.81 -16.47
CA PHE A 62 -4.12 0.65 -16.27
C PHE A 62 -4.89 1.04 -15.01
N GLN A 63 -5.98 0.34 -14.68
CA GLN A 63 -6.73 0.62 -13.46
C GLN A 63 -5.89 0.36 -12.20
N LEU A 64 -5.04 -0.67 -12.21
CA LEU A 64 -4.14 -1.00 -11.10
C LEU A 64 -3.08 0.08 -10.86
N ILE A 65 -2.54 0.70 -11.92
CA ILE A 65 -1.45 1.67 -11.77
C ILE A 65 -1.93 3.13 -11.65
N ARG A 66 -3.19 3.42 -12.01
CA ARG A 66 -3.71 4.79 -12.08
C ARG A 66 -3.88 5.49 -10.73
N TRP A 67 -4.27 4.75 -9.70
CA TRP A 67 -4.68 5.32 -8.41
C TRP A 67 -3.67 5.08 -7.29
N LEU A 68 -2.47 4.61 -7.60
CA LEU A 68 -1.48 4.26 -6.59
C LEU A 68 -0.92 5.50 -5.88
N PRO A 69 -0.48 5.34 -4.61
CA PRO A 69 0.25 6.38 -3.88
C PRO A 69 1.52 6.86 -4.60
N GLN A 70 2.05 8.01 -4.17
CA GLN A 70 3.23 8.63 -4.78
C GLN A 70 4.49 7.77 -4.65
N GLU A 71 4.56 6.94 -3.62
CA GLU A 71 5.67 6.04 -3.31
C GLU A 71 5.86 4.99 -4.41
N PHE A 72 4.80 4.65 -5.17
CA PHE A 72 4.85 3.70 -6.28
C PHE A 72 5.23 4.32 -7.62
N GLN A 73 5.45 5.64 -7.70
CA GLN A 73 5.60 6.34 -8.99
C GLN A 73 6.79 5.86 -9.82
N SER A 74 7.89 5.44 -9.18
CA SER A 74 9.03 4.83 -9.87
C SER A 74 8.63 3.52 -10.56
N THR A 75 7.96 2.62 -9.84
CA THR A 75 7.45 1.34 -10.36
C THR A 75 6.43 1.57 -11.47
N VAL A 76 5.52 2.53 -11.31
CA VAL A 76 4.56 2.92 -12.34
C VAL A 76 5.28 3.37 -13.62
N GLN A 77 6.32 4.21 -13.51
CA GLN A 77 7.11 4.63 -14.67
C GLN A 77 7.86 3.48 -15.34
N GLN A 78 8.36 2.51 -14.57
CA GLN A 78 9.00 1.32 -15.12
C GLN A 78 8.01 0.45 -15.90
N ILE A 79 6.81 0.25 -15.36
CA ILE A 79 5.73 -0.50 -16.02
C ILE A 79 5.35 0.16 -17.36
N TYR A 80 5.26 1.49 -17.43
CA TYR A 80 5.00 2.19 -18.69
C TYR A 80 6.08 2.01 -19.77
N ARG A 81 7.29 1.59 -19.39
CA ARG A 81 8.41 1.33 -20.32
C ARG A 81 8.50 -0.13 -20.75
N TRP A 82 7.64 -0.99 -20.21
CA TRP A 82 7.59 -2.39 -20.63
C TRP A 82 7.12 -2.51 -22.08
N LYS A 83 7.51 -3.62 -22.71
CA LYS A 83 6.95 -4.00 -23.99
C LYS A 83 5.49 -4.44 -23.79
N GLU A 84 4.72 -4.41 -24.87
CA GLU A 84 3.30 -4.74 -24.84
C GLU A 84 3.05 -6.17 -24.33
N GLU A 85 3.89 -7.14 -24.71
CA GLU A 85 3.81 -8.53 -24.24
C GLU A 85 4.05 -8.70 -22.74
N ASP A 86 4.73 -7.73 -22.12
CA ASP A 86 5.03 -7.70 -20.70
C ASP A 86 3.94 -7.00 -19.89
N PHE A 87 3.11 -6.18 -20.52
CA PHE A 87 2.00 -5.47 -19.88
C PHE A 87 0.82 -6.43 -19.60
N ARG A 88 1.02 -7.33 -18.65
CA ARG A 88 0.05 -8.35 -18.23
C ARG A 88 -0.34 -8.11 -16.79
N VAL A 89 -1.63 -8.28 -16.48
CA VAL A 89 -2.18 -8.04 -15.14
C VAL A 89 -1.40 -8.78 -14.06
N VAL A 90 -1.06 -10.05 -14.30
CA VAL A 90 -0.31 -10.89 -13.35
C VAL A 90 1.09 -10.33 -13.07
N LYS A 91 1.77 -9.80 -14.09
CA LYS A 91 3.12 -9.23 -13.93
C LYS A 91 3.06 -7.90 -13.19
N ILE A 92 2.09 -7.06 -13.52
CA ILE A 92 1.83 -5.79 -12.82
C ILE A 92 1.55 -6.06 -11.34
N GLU A 93 0.66 -7.00 -11.04
CA GLU A 93 0.35 -7.42 -9.66
C GLU A 93 1.61 -7.83 -8.89
N ALA A 94 2.46 -8.66 -9.49
CA ALA A 94 3.71 -9.09 -8.85
C ALA A 94 4.65 -7.92 -8.52
N GLU A 95 4.85 -6.99 -9.45
CA GLU A 95 5.70 -5.81 -9.21
C GLU A 95 5.13 -4.88 -8.15
N LEU A 96 3.81 -4.69 -8.13
CA LEU A 96 3.16 -3.84 -7.13
C LEU A 96 3.28 -4.44 -5.72
N ILE A 97 3.13 -5.76 -5.59
CA ILE A 97 3.33 -6.46 -4.31
C ILE A 97 4.80 -6.38 -3.88
N LEU A 98 5.74 -6.58 -4.81
CA LEU A 98 7.17 -6.48 -4.53
C LEU A 98 7.54 -5.08 -4.02
N GLU A 99 7.06 -4.04 -4.69
CA GLU A 99 7.32 -2.66 -4.29
C GLU A 99 6.68 -2.33 -2.93
N ALA A 100 5.45 -2.78 -2.66
CA ALA A 100 4.83 -2.58 -1.36
C ALA A 100 5.64 -3.22 -0.23
N ASN A 101 6.15 -4.43 -0.42
CA ASN A 101 7.03 -5.08 0.55
C ASN A 101 8.33 -4.28 0.77
N ARG A 102 8.92 -3.76 -0.30
CA ARG A 102 10.13 -2.93 -0.23
C ARG A 102 9.87 -1.64 0.55
N LEU A 103 8.76 -0.95 0.28
CA LEU A 103 8.36 0.27 0.97
C LEU A 103 8.09 0.02 2.45
N GLN A 104 7.41 -1.09 2.78
CA GLN A 104 7.15 -1.48 4.16
C GLN A 104 8.45 -1.73 4.93
N LEU A 105 9.43 -2.40 4.30
CA LEU A 105 10.74 -2.63 4.92
C LEU A 105 11.49 -1.32 5.15
N MET A 106 11.56 -0.43 4.14
CA MET A 106 12.20 0.88 4.30
C MET A 106 11.57 1.71 5.43
N LYS A 107 10.24 1.66 5.56
CA LYS A 107 9.54 2.36 6.64
C LYS A 107 9.96 1.83 8.02
N GLN A 108 10.03 0.51 8.19
CA GLN A 108 10.47 -0.10 9.45
C GLN A 108 11.93 0.24 9.78
N GLU A 109 12.80 0.27 8.78
CA GLU A 109 14.21 0.65 8.96
C GLU A 109 14.36 2.12 9.38
N LEU A 110 13.58 3.02 8.76
CA LEU A 110 13.56 4.42 9.13
C LEU A 110 13.06 4.61 10.58
N GLU A 111 11.95 3.97 10.95
CA GLU A 111 11.41 4.01 12.31
C GLU A 111 12.43 3.50 13.35
N LYS A 112 13.16 2.41 13.03
CA LYS A 112 14.23 1.89 13.90
C LYS A 112 15.39 2.88 14.03
N ALA A 113 15.81 3.51 12.94
CA ALA A 113 16.89 4.49 12.94
C ALA A 113 16.51 5.74 13.75
N GLU A 114 15.29 6.24 13.58
CA GLU A 114 14.74 7.37 14.34
C GLU A 114 14.68 7.05 15.85
N ASN A 115 14.18 5.87 16.21
CA ASN A 115 14.12 5.44 17.62
C ASN A 115 15.52 5.30 18.24
N ALA A 116 16.49 4.75 17.50
CA ALA A 116 17.87 4.65 17.96
C ALA A 116 18.51 6.04 18.13
N TYR A 117 18.27 6.96 17.19
CA TYR A 117 18.72 8.34 17.27
C TYR A 117 18.15 9.02 18.51
N LEU A 118 16.83 9.01 18.71
CA LEU A 118 16.15 9.60 19.86
C LEU A 118 16.62 9.02 21.21
N SER A 119 16.79 7.70 21.30
CA SER A 119 17.31 7.01 22.50
C SER A 119 18.72 7.49 22.88
N SER A 120 19.54 7.86 21.88
CA SER A 120 20.88 8.39 22.13
C SER A 120 20.89 9.80 22.74
N PHE A 121 19.82 10.59 22.55
CA PHE A 121 19.68 11.90 23.19
C PHE A 121 19.20 11.80 24.64
N THR A 122 18.31 10.85 24.94
CA THR A 122 17.78 10.66 26.29
C THR A 122 18.84 10.07 27.24
N SER A 123 19.71 9.17 26.77
CA SER A 123 20.82 8.64 27.58
C SER A 123 21.96 9.62 27.86
N LYS A 124 22.07 10.75 27.14
CA LYS A 124 23.12 11.76 27.38
C LYS A 124 22.77 12.73 28.53
N ASN A 125 21.48 12.83 28.89
CA ASN A 125 21.02 13.73 29.96
C ASN A 125 21.00 13.07 31.36
N SER A 126 21.41 11.81 31.49
CA SER A 126 21.45 11.07 32.77
C SER A 126 22.86 10.85 33.33
N LYS A 127 23.82 11.74 33.05
CA LYS A 127 25.13 11.74 33.74
C LYS A 127 25.15 12.79 34.85
N THR A 128 24.50 12.50 35.97
CA THR A 128 24.72 13.19 37.26
C THR A 128 25.74 12.39 38.11
N LEU A 129 26.95 12.95 38.16
CA LEU A 129 27.96 12.99 39.24
C LEU A 129 28.38 11.70 39.99
N PRO A 130 29.68 11.30 39.93
CA PRO A 130 30.33 10.55 41.00
C PRO A 130 30.83 11.51 42.11
N GLY A 131 30.27 11.39 43.31
CA GLY A 131 30.73 12.06 44.53
C GLY A 131 29.85 11.62 45.70
N ALA A 132 30.32 11.26 46.89
CA ALA A 132 31.61 11.51 47.52
C ALA A 132 31.94 10.37 48.50
N ALA A 133 33.25 10.17 48.70
CA ALA A 133 33.81 9.31 49.73
C ALA A 133 33.25 9.65 51.12
N ALA A 134 32.69 8.67 51.81
CA ALA A 134 32.51 8.71 53.25
C ALA A 134 33.85 8.35 53.91
N HIS A 135 34.71 9.34 54.08
CA HIS A 135 35.87 9.25 54.95
C HIS A 135 35.40 9.58 56.38
N GLY A 136 35.26 8.55 57.22
CA GLY A 136 35.08 8.67 58.66
C GLY A 136 36.34 8.16 59.35
N ASP A 137 37.16 9.10 59.82
CA ASP A 137 38.39 8.87 60.61
C ASP A 137 38.04 8.52 62.08
N PRO A 138 38.99 8.18 62.99
CA PRO A 138 38.95 6.98 63.80
C PRO A 138 38.70 7.34 65.29
N ASN A 139 38.96 6.37 66.17
CA ASN A 139 39.34 6.51 67.58
C ASN A 139 38.29 6.05 68.61
N GLY A 140 38.79 5.24 69.56
CA GLY A 140 38.06 4.88 70.78
C GLY A 140 38.13 3.39 71.14
N LYS A 141 39.34 2.89 71.44
CA LYS A 141 39.49 1.74 72.35
C LYS A 141 38.78 2.05 73.67
N ASN A 142 38.22 1.03 74.32
CA ASN A 142 38.38 0.75 75.76
C ASN A 142 37.75 -0.62 76.07
N ASP A 143 38.63 -1.54 76.46
CA ASP A 143 38.53 -2.63 77.44
C ASP A 143 37.18 -3.30 77.75
#